data_AF-A0A7C6MJE2-F1
#
_entry.id   AF-A0A7C6MJE2-F1
#
_cell.length_a   1.000
_cell.length_b   1.000
_cell.length_c   1.000
_cell.angle_alpha   90.00
_cell.angle_beta   90.00
_cell.angle_gamma   90.00
#
_symmetry.space_group_name_H-M   'P 1'
#
loop_
_entity.id
_entity.type
_entity.pdbx_description
1 polymer ?
#
loop_
_entity_poly.entity_id
_entity_poly.type
_entity_poly.pdbx_seq_one_letter_code
_entity_poly.pdbx_strand_id
1 'polypeptide(L)' 'MHGFRTRMRTRSGRAVVAARRNKGRARLTA' A
#
# COMPACT_ATOMS: atom_id res chain seq x y z
N MET A 1 0.89 -1.46 13.06
CA MET A 1 2.00 -1.72 12.12
C MET A 1 1.58 -1.83 10.65
N HIS A 2 0.28 -1.79 10.30
CA HIS A 2 -0.21 -2.07 8.94
C HIS A 2 -0.96 -0.89 8.27
N GLY A 3 -0.81 0.33 8.79
CA GLY A 3 -1.55 1.50 8.31
C GLY A 3 -0.97 2.13 7.04
N PHE A 4 -1.78 2.95 6.37
CA PHE A 4 -1.40 3.67 5.14
C PHE A 4 -0.09 4.46 5.29
N ARG A 5 0.05 5.22 6.38
CA ARG A 5 1.26 6.02 6.66
C ARG A 5 2.50 5.14 6.83
N THR A 6 2.35 3.94 7.42
CA THR A 6 3.46 2.98 7.55
C THR A 6 3.90 2.45 6.18
N ARG A 7 2.96 2.19 5.27
CA ARG A 7 3.29 1.76 3.89
C ARG A 7 3.97 2.87 3.08
N MET A 8 3.60 4.13 3.28
CA MET A 8 4.19 5.23 2.51
C MET A 8 5.60 5.61 2.97
N ARG A 9 6.00 5.27 4.21
CA ARG A 9 7.33 5.55 4.77
C ARG A 9 8.47 4.81 4.07
N THR A 10 8.24 3.59 3.58
CA THR A 10 9.29 2.76 2.96
C THR A 10 9.08 2.59 1.47
N ARG A 11 10.17 2.38 0.71
CA ARG A 11 10.09 2.10 -0.74
C ARG A 11 9.28 0.84 -1.02
N SER A 12 9.53 -0.23 -0.27
CA SER A 12 8.81 -1.51 -0.38
C SER A 12 7.33 -1.36 -0.06
N GLY A 13 6.96 -0.55 0.95
CA GLY A 13 5.56 -0.29 1.28
C GLY A 13 4.82 0.46 0.16
N ARG A 14 5.46 1.43 -0.49
CA ARG A 14 4.89 2.13 -1.67
C ARG A 14 4.68 1.19 -2.85
N ALA A 15 5.62 0.28 -3.10
CA ALA A 15 5.49 -0.72 -4.17
C ALA A 15 4.28 -1.64 -3.95
N VAL A 16 4.03 -2.06 -2.71
CA VAL A 16 2.84 -2.86 -2.36
C VAL A 16 1.55 -2.09 -2.65
N VAL A 17 1.48 -0.82 -2.26
CA VAL A 17 0.28 0.01 -2.51
C VAL A 17 0.08 0.21 -4.02
N ALA A 18 1.14 0.44 -4.80
CA ALA A 18 1.07 0.55 -6.26
C ALA A 18 0.54 -0.74 -6.92
N ALA A 19 1.06 -1.90 -6.51
CA ALA A 19 0.58 -3.19 -7.01
C ALA A 19 -0.91 -3.42 -6.68
N ARG A 20 -1.35 -3.00 -5.49
CA ARG A 20 -2.76 -3.09 -5.10
C ARG A 20 -3.67 -2.15 -5.89
N ARG A 21 -3.19 -0.96 -6.25
CA ARG A 21 -3.91 -0.03 -7.14
C ARG A 21 -4.07 -0.62 -8.53
N ASN A 22 -3.00 -1.15 -9.11
CA ASN A 22 -3.04 -1.78 -10.43
C ASN A 22 -3.98 -3.00 -10.46
N LYS A 23 -4.09 -3.72 -9.34
CA LYS A 23 -5.05 -4.82 -9.18
C LYS A 23 -6.51 -4.35 -8.97
N GLY A 24 -6.76 -3.05 -8.78
CA GLY A 24 -8.11 -2.50 -8.58
C GLY A 24 -8.73 -2.84 -7.22
N ARG A 25 -7.92 -3.01 -6.17
CA ARG A 25 -8.47 -3.34 -4.85
C ARG A 25 -9.22 -2.15 -4.24
N ALA A 26 -10.48 -2.36 -3.86
CA ALA A 26 -11.32 -1.37 -3.19
C ALA A 26 -10.70 -0.84 -1.88
N ARG A 27 -9.95 -1.67 -1.16
CA ARG A 27 -9.14 -1.26 0.00
C ARG A 27 -7.67 -1.59 -0.22
N LEU A 28 -6.82 -0.58 -0.14
CA LEU A 28 -5.37 -0.68 -0.42
C LEU A 28 -4.55 -1.00 0.83
N THR A 29 -5.02 -0.60 2.00
CA THR A 29 -4.36 -0.83 3.29
C THR A 29 -5.39 -1.27 4.32
N ALA A 30 -4.91 -1.87 5.41
CA ALA A 30 -5.74 -2.20 6.57
C ALA A 30 -6.20 -0.93 7.28
#